data_AF-A0A1F6EIK2-F1
#
_entry.id   AF-A0A1F6EIK2-F1
#
_cell.length_a   1.000
_cell.length_b   1.000
_cell.length_c   1.000
_cell.angle_alpha   90.00
_cell.angle_beta   90.00
_cell.angle_gamma   90.00
#
_symmetry.space_group_name_H-M   'P 1'
#
loop_
_entity.id
_entity.type
_entity.pdbx_description
1 polymer ?
#
loop_
_entity_poly.entity_id
_entity_poly.type
_entity_poly.pdbx_seq_one_letter_code
_entity_poly.pdbx_strand_id
1 'polypeptide(L)'
;MNIVRYLLVSMCVIGVVIFPPWVPLVLMGVLALFFRSWEVILIGLFADLVWLSGGVAEAWPLFTIFGLVLAWGLEPLRNELFSLSH
;
A
#
# COMPACT_ATOMS: atom_id res chain seq x y z
N MET A 1 -18.43 1.99 3.80
CA MET A 1 -17.00 2.22 3.49
C MET A 1 -16.15 0.94 3.37
N ASN A 2 -16.57 -0.24 3.85
CA ASN A 2 -15.75 -1.46 3.76
C ASN A 2 -15.62 -2.04 2.34
N ILE A 3 -16.65 -1.93 1.50
CA ILE A 3 -16.63 -2.45 0.12
C ILE A 3 -15.54 -1.77 -0.73
N VAL A 4 -15.44 -0.44 -0.65
CA VAL A 4 -14.41 0.34 -1.38
C VAL A 4 -13.01 -0.05 -0.94
N ARG A 5 -12.83 -0.30 0.37
CA ARG A 5 -11.55 -0.77 0.93
C ARG A 5 -11.14 -2.11 0.31
N TYR A 6 -12.04 -3.10 0.31
CA TYR A 6 -11.75 -4.41 -0.26
C TYR A 6 -11.47 -4.36 -1.78
N LEU A 7 -12.17 -3.51 -2.52
CA LEU A 7 -11.89 -3.29 -3.94
C LEU A 7 -10.47 -2.74 -4.14
N LEU A 8 -10.07 -1.71 -3.39
CA LEU A 8 -8.73 -1.15 -3.51
C LEU A 8 -7.64 -2.16 -3.11
N VAL A 9 -7.85 -2.94 -2.05
CA VAL A 9 -6.92 -4.01 -1.65
C VAL A 9 -6.77 -5.03 -2.77
N SER A 10 -7.89 -5.46 -3.38
CA SER A 10 -7.85 -6.41 -4.49
C SER A 10 -7.12 -5.84 -5.72
N MET A 11 -7.31 -4.55 -6.02
CA MET A 11 -6.59 -3.86 -7.10
C MET A 11 -5.09 -3.77 -6.83
N CYS A 12 -4.68 -3.55 -5.57
CA CYS A 12 -3.26 -3.59 -5.18
C CYS A 12 -2.66 -4.99 -5.40
N VAL A 13 -3.34 -6.05 -4.97
CA VAL A 13 -2.86 -7.43 -5.13
C VAL A 13 -2.71 -7.80 -6.62
N ILE A 14 -3.71 -7.48 -7.44
CA ILE A 14 -3.64 -7.67 -8.90
C ILE A 14 -2.53 -6.80 -9.50
N GLY A 15 -2.39 -5.56 -9.01
CA GLY A 15 -1.38 -4.59 -9.40
C GLY A 15 0.05 -5.12 -9.26
N VAL A 16 0.34 -5.78 -8.14
CA VAL A 16 1.65 -6.39 -7.86
C VAL A 16 2.03 -7.48 -8.87
N VAL A 17 1.05 -8.23 -9.38
CA VAL A 17 1.32 -9.38 -10.26
C VAL A 17 1.43 -8.96 -11.73
N ILE A 18 0.61 -8.02 -12.17
CA ILE A 18 0.45 -7.68 -13.59
C ILE A 18 1.23 -6.43 -13.99
N PHE A 19 1.34 -5.45 -13.09
CA PHE A 19 1.82 -4.13 -13.44
C PHE A 19 3.26 -3.87 -12.95
N PRO A 20 3.93 -2.85 -13.52
CA PRO A 20 5.27 -2.48 -13.09
C PRO A 20 5.32 -1.94 -11.65
N PRO A 21 6.51 -1.92 -11.01
CA PRO A 21 6.72 -1.59 -9.60
C PRO A 21 6.09 -0.31 -9.07
N TRP A 22 6.04 0.74 -9.90
CA TRP A 22 5.48 2.02 -9.51
C TRP A 22 3.95 2.00 -9.36
N VAL A 23 3.23 1.10 -10.04
CA VAL A 23 1.77 1.06 -10.05
C VAL A 23 1.21 0.64 -8.68
N PRO A 24 1.58 -0.51 -8.08
CA PRO A 24 1.12 -0.85 -6.74
C PRO A 24 1.65 0.11 -5.68
N LEU A 25 2.80 0.75 -5.89
CA LEU A 25 3.31 1.82 -5.01
C LEU A 25 2.34 3.01 -4.91
N VAL A 26 1.84 3.48 -6.05
CA VAL A 26 0.84 4.56 -6.10
C VAL A 26 -0.48 4.10 -5.48
N LEU A 27 -0.94 2.89 -5.81
CA LEU A 27 -2.18 2.34 -5.25
C LEU A 27 -2.11 2.16 -3.72
N MET A 28 -0.95 1.72 -3.19
CA MET A 28 -0.68 1.65 -1.75
C MET A 28 -0.75 3.03 -1.10
N GLY A 29 -0.18 4.06 -1.74
CA GLY A 29 -0.28 5.45 -1.28
C GLY A 29 -1.72 5.94 -1.21
N VAL A 30 -2.51 5.71 -2.27
CA VAL A 30 -3.94 6.04 -2.29
C VAL A 30 -4.69 5.30 -1.18
N LEU A 31 -4.48 3.98 -1.04
CA LEU A 31 -5.12 3.18 0.01
C LEU A 31 -4.79 3.74 1.41
N ALA A 32 -3.53 4.10 1.67
CA ALA A 32 -3.08 4.62 2.97
C ALA A 32 -3.65 6.01 3.30
N LEU A 33 -3.86 6.86 2.29
CA LEU A 33 -4.48 8.18 2.46
C LEU A 33 -5.96 8.07 2.80
N PHE A 34 -6.69 7.19 2.09
CA PHE A 34 -8.14 7.08 2.26
C PHE A 34 -8.57 6.15 3.40
N PHE A 35 -7.74 5.17 3.77
CA PHE A 35 -8.08 4.17 4.78
C PHE A 35 -6.93 3.95 5.76
N ARG A 36 -7.23 3.94 7.06
CA ARG A 36 -6.31 3.47 8.10
C ARG A 36 -6.15 1.97 7.98
N SER A 37 -5.24 1.53 7.12
CA SER A 37 -5.13 0.11 6.84
C SER A 37 -3.72 -0.42 7.01
N TRP A 38 -3.57 -1.27 8.04
CA TRP A 38 -2.47 -2.21 8.15
C TRP A 38 -2.39 -3.16 6.94
N GLU A 39 -3.45 -3.25 6.12
CA GLU A 39 -3.45 -4.00 4.85
C GLU A 39 -2.38 -3.45 3.89
N VAL A 40 -2.00 -2.17 3.97
CA VAL A 40 -0.92 -1.59 3.15
C VAL A 40 0.42 -2.26 3.46
N ILE A 41 0.69 -2.58 4.72
CA ILE A 41 1.92 -3.30 5.11
C ILE A 41 1.89 -4.74 4.57
N LEU A 42 0.74 -5.42 4.65
CA LEU A 42 0.56 -6.77 4.11
C LEU A 42 0.73 -6.80 2.58
N ILE A 43 0.22 -5.78 1.88
CA ILE A 43 0.41 -5.61 0.43
C ILE A 43 1.88 -5.36 0.11
N GLY A 44 2.56 -4.51 0.90
CA GLY A 44 3.99 -4.26 0.74
C GLY A 44 4.83 -5.53 0.93
N LEU A 45 4.49 -6.33 1.95
CA LEU A 45 5.12 -7.63 2.20
C LEU A 45 4.85 -8.61 1.05
N PHE A 46 3.62 -8.65 0.54
CA PHE A 46 3.28 -9.47 -0.62
C PHE A 46 4.06 -9.05 -1.87
N ALA A 47 4.16 -7.74 -2.13
CA ALA A 47 4.95 -7.20 -3.23
C ALA A 47 6.42 -7.57 -3.12
N ASP A 48 7.00 -7.41 -1.93
CA ASP A 48 8.37 -7.84 -1.67
C ASP A 48 8.53 -9.35 -1.90
N LEU A 49 7.62 -10.22 -1.44
CA LEU A 49 7.73 -11.66 -1.68
C LEU A 49 7.64 -12.04 -3.16
N VAL A 50 6.74 -11.39 -3.92
CA VAL A 50 6.57 -11.65 -5.35
C VAL A 50 7.82 -11.19 -6.12
N TRP A 51 8.38 -10.02 -5.80
CA TRP A 51 9.47 -9.41 -6.56
C TRP A 51 10.88 -9.68 -6.03
N LEU A 52 11.06 -10.07 -4.76
CA LEU A 52 12.35 -10.58 -4.25
C LEU A 52 12.76 -11.82 -5.03
N SER A 53 11.80 -12.70 -5.35
CA SER A 53 12.08 -13.93 -6.10
C SER A 53 12.41 -13.69 -7.58
N GLY A 54 12.13 -12.48 -8.09
CA GLY A 54 12.22 -12.12 -9.51
C GLY A 54 13.44 -11.28 -9.92
N GLY A 55 14.37 -10.99 -9.01
CA GLY A 55 15.66 -10.33 -9.34
C GLY A 55 15.65 -8.80 -9.41
N VAL A 56 14.59 -8.11 -8.97
CA VAL A 56 14.51 -6.63 -8.98
C VAL A 56 14.81 -6.02 -7.58
N ALA A 57 14.76 -6.83 -6.52
CA ALA A 57 14.93 -6.39 -5.13
C ALA A 57 15.92 -7.31 -4.37
N GLU A 58 17.16 -7.36 -4.82
CA GLU A 58 18.20 -8.31 -4.34
C GLU A 58 18.65 -8.14 -2.87
N ALA A 59 18.09 -7.22 -2.07
CA ALA A 59 18.57 -7.08 -0.68
C ALA A 59 17.62 -6.47 0.36
N TRP A 60 16.57 -5.74 -0.02
CA TRP A 60 15.77 -4.97 0.96
C TRP A 60 14.27 -5.04 0.68
N PRO A 61 13.41 -5.23 1.70
CA PRO A 61 11.96 -5.23 1.56
C PRO A 61 11.41 -3.81 1.41
N LEU A 62 11.71 -3.18 0.27
CA LEU A 62 11.43 -1.77 0.00
C LEU A 62 9.93 -1.47 0.05
N PHE A 63 9.08 -2.38 -0.43
CA PHE A 63 7.64 -2.17 -0.45
C PHE A 63 7.02 -2.27 0.94
N THR A 64 7.55 -3.17 1.78
CA THR A 64 7.18 -3.27 3.20
C THR A 64 7.61 -2.00 3.93
N ILE A 65 8.86 -1.55 3.76
CA ILE A 65 9.36 -0.32 4.39
C ILE A 65 8.50 0.87 3.98
N PHE A 66 8.19 1.00 2.69
CA PHE A 66 7.29 2.05 2.20
C PHE A 66 5.89 1.91 2.81
N GLY A 67 5.35 0.69 2.91
CA GLY A 67 4.07 0.42 3.57
C GLY A 67 4.05 0.84 5.05
N LEU A 68 5.14 0.64 5.79
CA LEU A 68 5.27 1.11 7.18
C LEU A 68 5.29 2.64 7.23
N VAL A 69 6.06 3.29 6.36
CA VAL A 69 6.11 4.77 6.26
C VAL A 69 4.74 5.34 5.89
N LEU A 70 4.00 4.71 5.00
CA LEU A 70 2.63 5.13 4.65
C LEU A 70 1.67 4.92 5.82
N ALA A 71 1.72 3.76 6.48
CA ALA A 71 0.79 3.43 7.56
C ALA A 71 0.91 4.39 8.75
N TRP A 72 2.14 4.73 9.14
CA TRP A 72 2.40 5.62 10.29
C TRP A 72 2.63 7.08 9.91
N GLY A 73 3.31 7.35 8.79
CA GLY A 73 3.65 8.72 8.37
C GLY A 73 2.44 9.51 7.86
N LEU A 74 1.45 8.83 7.27
CA LEU A 74 0.20 9.47 6.83
C LEU A 74 -0.91 9.45 7.89
N GLU A 75 -0.64 8.87 9.06
CA GLU A 75 -1.58 8.88 10.20
C GLU A 75 -2.05 10.30 10.59
N PRO A 76 -1.17 11.33 10.74
CA PRO A 76 -1.62 12.69 11.03
C PRO A 76 -2.45 13.29 9.88
N LEU A 77 -2.00 13.11 8.63
CA LEU A 77 -2.66 13.68 7.45
C LEU A 77 -4.08 13.14 7.27
N ARG A 78 -4.25 11.84 7.53
CA ARG A 78 -5.55 11.16 7.46
C ARG A 78 -6.53 11.67 8.51
N ASN A 79 -6.05 11.93 9.72
CA ASN A 79 -6.89 12.47 10.79
C ASN A 79 -7.39 13.89 10.42
N GLU A 80 -6.54 14.68 9.75
CA GLU A 80 -6.89 16.01 9.25
C GLU A 80 -7.93 15.94 8.11
N LEU A 81 -7.74 15.03 7.15
CA LEU A 81 -8.71 14.77 6.08
C LEU A 81 -10.09 14.34 6.63
N PHE A 82 -10.09 13.49 7.65
CA PHE A 82 -11.33 13.04 8.27
C PHE A 82 -12.02 14.19 9.04
N SER A 83 -11.24 15.06 9.70
CA SER A 83 -11.75 16.25 10.38
C SER A 83 -12.36 17.28 9.43
N LEU A 84 -11.82 17.44 8.21
CA LEU A 84 -12.34 18.39 7.21
C LEU A 84 -13.61 17.88 6.50
N SER A 85 -13.97 16.61 6.68
CA SER A 85 -15.14 15.99 6.07
C SER A 85 -16.42 16.03 6.94
N HIS A 86 -16.34 16.67 8.12
CA HIS A 86 -17.45 16.95 9.04
C HIS A 86 -17.70 18.45 9.15
#